data_AF-A0A8S3I5H3-F1
#
_entry.id   AF-A0A8S3I5H3-F1
#
_cell.length_a   1.000
_cell.length_b   1.000
_cell.length_c   1.000
_cell.angle_alpha   90.00
_cell.angle_beta   90.00
_cell.angle_gamma   90.00
#
_symmetry.space_group_name_H-M   'P 1'
#
loop_
_entity.id
_entity.type
_entity.pdbx_description
1 polymer ?
#
loop_
_entity_poly.entity_id
_entity_poly.type
_entity_poly.pdbx_seq_one_letter_code
_entity_poly.pdbx_strand_id
1 'polypeptide(L)'
;EFAIRSLTKIGRQLVSICELSYRRDILECCLNIDNLLAKYKDLLRRRLPINGPECVMISRCLSSHIYQLQRRLQEAIIYQVSDDFMDITSTIKTLRQASLISSNELSRKELFQATVQEFINHSSSLIQTARLAANGTSCRSKSTIETINTTAAQISDLTPQVIYAARIVFGDPNNSPTTQEHFDLLSDQWLTQIEYLRSQIDEAIPSDEFVKAC
;
A
#
# COMPACT_ATOMS: atom_id res chain seq x y z
N GLU A 1 -24.08 -3.54 -6.83
CA GLU A 1 -23.12 -3.46 -7.95
C GLU A 1 -21.87 -2.64 -7.63
N PHE A 2 -22.01 -1.40 -7.12
CA PHE A 2 -20.86 -0.52 -6.82
C PHE A 2 -19.85 -1.14 -5.84
N ALA A 3 -20.32 -1.73 -4.74
CA ALA A 3 -19.45 -2.37 -3.74
C ALA A 3 -18.63 -3.55 -4.30
N ILE A 4 -19.22 -4.38 -5.18
CA ILE A 4 -18.53 -5.53 -5.78
C ILE A 4 -17.44 -5.06 -6.73
N ARG A 5 -17.71 -4.02 -7.52
CA ARG A 5 -16.71 -3.40 -8.40
C ARG A 5 -15.57 -2.78 -7.60
N SER A 6 -15.88 -2.10 -6.49
CA SER A 6 -14.87 -1.56 -5.57
C SER A 6 -13.95 -2.67 -5.03
N LEU A 7 -14.53 -3.80 -4.63
CA LEU A 7 -13.78 -4.95 -4.13
C LEU A 7 -12.84 -5.54 -5.19
N THR A 8 -13.32 -5.76 -6.42
CA THR A 8 -12.47 -6.23 -7.53
C THR A 8 -11.38 -5.23 -7.91
N LYS A 9 -11.65 -3.93 -7.76
CA LYS A 9 -10.65 -2.88 -8.00
C LYS A 9 -9.52 -2.96 -6.97
N ILE A 10 -9.86 -3.13 -5.68
CA ILE A 10 -8.88 -3.32 -4.60
C ILE A 10 -8.03 -4.56 -4.89
N GLY A 11 -8.65 -5.68 -5.29
CA GLY A 11 -7.89 -6.88 -5.63
C GLY A 11 -6.91 -6.69 -6.80
N ARG A 12 -7.31 -5.96 -7.83
CA ARG A 12 -6.41 -5.63 -8.95
C ARG A 12 -5.28 -4.68 -8.55
N GLN A 13 -5.51 -3.80 -7.57
CA GLN A 13 -4.47 -2.90 -7.03
C GLN A 13 -3.50 -3.66 -6.11
N LEU A 14 -3.99 -4.59 -5.28
CA LEU A 14 -3.14 -5.39 -4.39
C LEU A 14 -2.18 -6.30 -5.15
N VAL A 15 -2.64 -6.84 -6.29
CA VAL A 15 -1.85 -7.70 -7.19
C VAL A 15 -0.53 -7.07 -7.68
N SER A 16 -0.42 -5.73 -7.71
CA SER A 16 0.82 -5.08 -8.13
C SER A 16 1.93 -5.13 -7.08
N ILE A 17 1.59 -5.38 -5.81
CA ILE A 17 2.53 -5.34 -4.68
C ILE A 17 2.60 -6.64 -3.90
N CYS A 18 1.55 -7.48 -3.92
CA CYS A 18 1.54 -8.73 -3.16
C CYS A 18 2.35 -9.85 -3.83
N GLU A 19 2.72 -10.85 -3.02
CA GLU A 19 3.43 -12.04 -3.49
C GLU A 19 2.70 -12.79 -4.63
N LEU A 20 3.50 -13.50 -5.44
CA LEU A 20 3.01 -14.28 -6.57
C LEU A 20 1.98 -15.36 -6.19
N SER A 21 2.07 -15.88 -4.96
CA SER A 21 1.15 -16.87 -4.38
C SER A 21 -0.28 -16.33 -4.33
N TYR A 22 -0.48 -15.13 -3.74
CA TYR A 22 -1.79 -14.48 -3.63
C TYR A 22 -2.29 -13.93 -4.97
N ARG A 23 -1.37 -13.49 -5.83
CA ARG A 23 -1.70 -12.83 -7.10
C ARG A 23 -2.60 -13.65 -8.01
N ARG A 24 -2.30 -14.94 -8.19
CA ARG A 24 -3.10 -15.82 -9.07
C ARG A 24 -4.52 -16.00 -8.53
N ASP A 25 -4.64 -16.35 -7.26
CA ASP A 25 -5.92 -16.60 -6.59
C ASP A 25 -6.84 -15.37 -6.60
N ILE A 26 -6.29 -14.19 -6.29
CA ILE A 26 -7.04 -12.92 -6.29
C ILE A 26 -7.55 -12.60 -7.70
N LEU A 27 -6.69 -12.72 -8.72
CA LEU A 27 -7.08 -12.45 -10.11
C LEU A 27 -8.14 -13.42 -10.61
N GLU A 28 -8.02 -14.70 -10.30
CA GLU A 28 -9.01 -15.72 -10.66
C GLU A 28 -10.36 -15.41 -10.01
N CYS A 29 -10.39 -15.07 -8.72
CA CYS A 29 -11.62 -14.65 -8.04
C CYS A 29 -12.24 -13.41 -8.69
N CYS A 30 -11.43 -12.39 -9.02
CA CYS A 30 -11.91 -11.19 -9.71
C CYS A 30 -12.55 -11.52 -11.06
N LEU A 31 -11.90 -12.36 -11.87
CA LEU A 31 -12.42 -12.79 -13.16
C LEU A 31 -13.72 -13.59 -13.04
N ASN A 32 -13.82 -14.48 -12.07
CA ASN A 32 -15.03 -15.27 -11.82
C ASN A 32 -16.21 -14.38 -11.40
N ILE A 33 -15.97 -13.39 -10.53
CA ILE A 33 -16.97 -12.40 -10.14
C ILE A 33 -17.44 -11.58 -11.36
N ASP A 34 -16.50 -11.08 -12.18
CA ASP A 34 -16.83 -10.28 -13.37
C ASP A 34 -17.68 -11.09 -14.38
N ASN A 35 -17.31 -12.35 -14.62
CA ASN A 35 -18.04 -13.27 -15.48
C ASN A 35 -19.46 -13.55 -14.97
N LEU A 36 -19.61 -13.79 -13.65
CA LEU A 36 -20.92 -14.03 -13.03
C LEU A 36 -21.80 -12.77 -13.05
N LEU A 37 -21.23 -11.58 -12.82
CA LEU A 37 -21.94 -10.31 -12.96
C LEU A 37 -22.40 -10.07 -14.40
N ALA A 38 -21.57 -10.41 -15.40
CA ALA A 38 -21.94 -10.29 -16.80
C ALA A 38 -23.12 -11.22 -17.14
N LYS A 39 -23.07 -12.49 -16.70
CA LYS A 39 -24.17 -13.45 -16.85
C LYS A 39 -25.44 -12.97 -16.16
N TYR A 40 -25.34 -12.50 -14.92
CA TYR A 40 -26.48 -11.97 -14.17
C TYR A 40 -27.16 -10.81 -14.92
N LYS A 41 -26.37 -9.87 -15.45
CA LYS A 41 -26.90 -8.76 -16.25
C LYS A 41 -27.56 -9.21 -17.55
N ASP A 42 -27.02 -10.22 -18.21
CA ASP A 42 -27.64 -10.79 -19.42
C ASP A 42 -29.01 -11.40 -19.12
N LEU A 43 -29.15 -12.14 -18.01
CA LEU A 43 -30.44 -12.68 -17.58
C LEU A 43 -31.47 -11.58 -17.30
N LEU A 44 -31.05 -10.49 -16.64
CA LEU A 44 -31.93 -9.33 -16.40
C LEU A 44 -32.37 -8.67 -17.71
N ARG A 45 -31.48 -8.54 -18.70
CA ARG A 45 -31.82 -8.00 -20.04
C ARG A 45 -32.84 -8.88 -20.77
N ARG A 46 -32.75 -10.20 -20.61
CA ARG A 46 -33.68 -11.18 -21.18
C ARG A 46 -35.03 -11.24 -20.45
N ARG A 47 -35.23 -10.43 -19.39
CA ARG A 47 -36.45 -10.39 -18.57
C ARG A 47 -36.83 -11.75 -17.96
N LEU A 48 -35.82 -12.59 -17.69
CA LEU A 48 -36.01 -13.86 -17.00
C LEU A 48 -36.39 -13.60 -15.53
N PRO A 49 -37.16 -14.52 -14.90
CA PRO A 49 -37.59 -14.35 -13.52
C PRO A 49 -36.39 -14.26 -12.57
N ILE A 50 -36.36 -13.22 -11.74
CA ILE A 50 -35.28 -12.95 -10.77
C ILE A 50 -35.12 -14.10 -9.76
N ASN A 51 -36.21 -14.81 -9.46
CA ASN A 51 -36.22 -15.98 -8.58
C ASN A 51 -36.13 -17.31 -9.35
N GLY A 52 -35.80 -17.27 -10.64
CA GLY A 52 -35.57 -18.49 -11.42
C GLY A 52 -34.35 -19.27 -10.92
N PRO A 53 -34.28 -20.58 -11.17
CA PRO A 53 -33.20 -21.44 -10.68
C PRO A 53 -31.81 -20.95 -11.14
N GLU A 54 -31.69 -20.43 -12.36
CA GLU A 54 -30.44 -19.87 -12.91
C GLU A 54 -29.97 -18.62 -12.15
N CYS A 55 -30.88 -17.67 -11.88
CA CYS A 55 -30.59 -16.45 -11.13
C CYS A 55 -30.17 -16.76 -9.68
N VAL A 56 -30.83 -17.73 -9.04
CA VAL A 56 -30.48 -18.19 -7.69
C VAL A 56 -29.10 -18.85 -7.67
N MET A 57 -28.80 -19.70 -8.65
CA MET A 57 -27.48 -20.34 -8.77
C MET A 57 -26.36 -19.32 -8.98
N ILE A 58 -26.53 -18.36 -9.90
CA ILE A 58 -25.54 -17.30 -10.13
C ILE A 58 -25.33 -16.46 -8.86
N SER A 59 -26.42 -16.10 -8.17
CA SER A 59 -26.34 -15.33 -6.93
C SER A 59 -25.55 -16.08 -5.84
N ARG A 60 -25.79 -17.40 -5.68
CA ARG A 60 -25.03 -18.24 -4.74
C ARG A 60 -23.55 -18.32 -5.10
N CYS A 61 -23.22 -18.59 -6.37
CA CYS A 61 -21.84 -18.62 -6.83
C CYS A 61 -21.14 -17.27 -6.64
N LEU A 62 -21.84 -16.17 -6.93
CA LEU A 62 -21.32 -14.81 -6.77
C LEU A 62 -21.04 -14.50 -5.30
N SER A 63 -21.96 -14.82 -4.39
CA SER A 63 -21.73 -14.69 -2.93
C SER A 63 -20.53 -15.51 -2.46
N SER A 64 -20.37 -16.74 -2.96
CA SER A 64 -19.23 -17.60 -2.62
C SER A 64 -17.89 -17.00 -3.08
N HIS A 65 -17.78 -16.56 -4.34
CA HIS A 65 -16.56 -15.94 -4.84
C HIS A 65 -16.27 -14.57 -4.22
N ILE A 66 -17.30 -13.79 -3.88
CA ILE A 66 -17.11 -12.53 -3.13
C ILE A 66 -16.49 -12.83 -1.76
N TYR A 67 -17.02 -13.81 -1.03
CA TYR A 67 -16.47 -14.20 0.28
C TYR A 67 -15.02 -14.69 0.15
N GLN A 68 -14.73 -15.53 -0.85
CA GLN A 68 -13.36 -15.98 -1.13
C GLN A 68 -12.43 -14.81 -1.43
N LEU A 69 -12.85 -13.88 -2.30
CA LEU A 69 -12.06 -12.69 -2.62
C LEU A 69 -11.80 -11.85 -1.37
N GLN A 70 -12.83 -11.57 -0.55
CA GLN A 70 -12.66 -10.80 0.69
C GLN A 70 -11.62 -11.44 1.62
N ARG A 71 -11.70 -12.76 1.83
CA ARG A 71 -10.72 -13.49 2.63
C ARG A 71 -9.31 -13.41 2.06
N ARG A 72 -9.14 -13.62 0.76
CA ARG A 72 -7.82 -13.55 0.11
C ARG A 72 -7.22 -12.15 0.15
N LEU A 73 -8.04 -11.12 -0.01
CA LEU A 73 -7.59 -9.73 0.10
C LEU A 73 -7.12 -9.43 1.52
N GLN A 74 -7.88 -9.86 2.52
CA GLN A 74 -7.53 -9.68 3.91
C GLN A 74 -6.20 -10.37 4.27
N GLU A 75 -6.06 -11.65 3.94
CA GLU A 75 -4.82 -12.43 4.15
C GLU A 75 -3.61 -11.72 3.49
N ALA A 76 -3.75 -11.32 2.22
CA ALA A 76 -2.68 -10.68 1.47
C ALA A 76 -2.35 -9.26 1.97
N ILE A 77 -3.35 -8.47 2.40
CA ILE A 77 -3.13 -7.13 2.97
C ILE A 77 -2.37 -7.23 4.30
N ILE A 78 -2.75 -8.16 5.18
CA ILE A 78 -2.10 -8.35 6.48
C ILE A 78 -0.64 -8.78 6.30
N TYR A 79 -0.40 -9.70 5.36
CA TYR A 79 0.96 -10.08 4.99
C TYR A 79 1.75 -8.87 4.49
N GLN A 80 1.20 -8.12 3.54
CA GLN A 80 1.87 -6.95 2.96
C GLN A 80 2.17 -5.87 4.00
N VAL A 81 1.25 -5.60 4.93
CA VAL A 81 1.48 -4.67 6.03
C VAL A 81 2.61 -5.15 6.93
N SER A 82 2.61 -6.44 7.28
CA SER A 82 3.66 -7.03 8.10
C SER A 82 5.05 -6.93 7.45
N ASP A 83 5.11 -7.10 6.12
CA ASP A 83 6.36 -7.03 5.35
C ASP A 83 6.84 -5.57 5.19
N ASP A 84 6.00 -4.70 4.64
CA ASP A 84 6.39 -3.31 4.33
C ASP A 84 6.69 -2.50 5.60
N PHE A 85 5.96 -2.70 6.70
CA PHE A 85 6.12 -1.95 7.95
C PHE A 85 7.06 -2.64 8.96
N MET A 86 7.73 -3.73 8.57
CA MET A 86 8.72 -4.39 9.43
C MET A 86 9.89 -3.46 9.77
N ASP A 87 10.42 -2.79 8.75
CA ASP A 87 11.50 -1.81 8.88
C ASP A 87 11.16 -0.53 8.11
N ILE A 88 10.82 0.49 8.87
CA ILE A 88 10.48 1.84 8.35
C ILE A 88 11.67 2.80 8.38
N THR A 89 12.85 2.37 8.88
CA THR A 89 13.96 3.27 9.19
C THR A 89 15.20 3.08 8.31
N SER A 90 15.41 1.88 7.74
CA SER A 90 16.64 1.59 7.01
C SER A 90 16.86 2.50 5.81
N THR A 91 15.86 2.68 4.95
CA THR A 91 16.03 3.45 3.70
C THR A 91 16.42 4.90 3.94
N ILE A 92 15.86 5.56 4.98
CA ILE A 92 16.22 6.93 5.33
C ILE A 92 17.61 7.03 5.99
N LYS A 93 18.01 6.02 6.77
CA LYS A 93 19.38 5.93 7.32
C LYS A 93 20.40 5.76 6.20
N THR A 94 20.13 4.89 5.23
CA THR A 94 21.00 4.65 4.07
C THR A 94 21.07 5.89 3.17
N LEU A 95 19.95 6.59 2.96
CA LEU A 95 19.93 7.89 2.26
C LEU A 95 20.81 8.92 2.99
N ARG A 96 20.70 9.01 4.32
CA ARG A 96 21.53 9.91 5.13
C ARG A 96 23.01 9.59 5.01
N GLN A 97 23.40 8.33 5.16
CA GLN A 97 24.78 7.89 4.98
C GLN A 97 25.30 8.24 3.59
N ALA A 98 24.52 7.97 2.54
CA ALA A 98 24.90 8.25 1.16
C ALA A 98 25.07 9.75 0.88
N SER A 99 24.28 10.61 1.53
CA SER A 99 24.41 12.06 1.38
C SER A 99 25.76 12.59 1.88
N LEU A 100 26.33 11.98 2.92
CA LEU A 100 27.56 12.41 3.60
C LEU A 100 28.85 11.78 3.04
N ILE A 101 28.76 10.92 2.03
CA ILE A 101 29.92 10.28 1.42
C ILE A 101 30.92 11.33 0.91
N SER A 102 32.23 11.06 1.04
CA SER A 102 33.28 12.00 0.62
C SER A 102 33.28 12.24 -0.89
N SER A 103 33.50 13.48 -1.33
CA SER A 103 33.60 13.85 -2.75
C SER A 103 34.69 13.11 -3.52
N ASN A 104 35.68 12.52 -2.82
CA ASN A 104 36.77 11.76 -3.43
C ASN A 104 36.43 10.29 -3.71
N GLU A 105 35.26 9.80 -3.27
CA GLU A 105 34.86 8.42 -3.52
C GLU A 105 34.40 8.20 -4.96
N LEU A 106 34.95 7.16 -5.58
CA LEU A 106 34.50 6.66 -6.87
C LEU A 106 33.06 6.15 -6.73
N SER A 107 32.23 6.37 -7.75
CA SER A 107 30.81 5.97 -7.77
C SER A 107 29.89 6.61 -6.70
N ARG A 108 30.35 7.62 -5.95
CA ARG A 108 29.52 8.35 -4.96
C ARG A 108 28.16 8.78 -5.52
N LYS A 109 28.13 9.32 -6.74
CA LYS A 109 26.89 9.77 -7.41
C LYS A 109 25.93 8.63 -7.72
N GLU A 110 26.46 7.49 -8.16
CA GLU A 110 25.67 6.30 -8.51
C GLU A 110 25.04 5.71 -7.25
N LEU A 111 25.83 5.58 -6.18
CA LEU A 111 25.35 5.07 -4.89
C LEU A 111 24.27 5.98 -4.30
N PHE A 112 24.49 7.30 -4.27
CA PHE A 112 23.47 8.24 -3.79
C PHE A 112 22.19 8.20 -4.64
N GLN A 113 22.31 8.10 -5.97
CA GLN A 113 21.12 8.00 -6.82
C GLN A 113 20.37 6.69 -6.58
N ALA A 114 21.08 5.57 -6.33
CA ALA A 114 20.46 4.30 -6.00
C ALA A 114 19.68 4.37 -4.67
N THR A 115 20.26 4.98 -3.63
CA THR A 115 19.58 5.13 -2.33
C THR A 115 18.39 6.08 -2.39
N VAL A 116 18.46 7.12 -3.23
CA VAL A 116 17.28 7.96 -3.53
C VAL A 116 16.16 7.14 -4.17
N GLN A 117 16.46 6.28 -5.14
CA GLN A 117 15.44 5.43 -5.77
C GLN A 117 14.86 4.42 -4.78
N GLU A 118 15.69 3.82 -3.95
CA GLU A 118 15.26 2.91 -2.89
C GLU A 118 14.31 3.59 -1.90
N PHE A 119 14.65 4.81 -1.45
CA PHE A 119 13.79 5.60 -0.57
C PHE A 119 12.45 5.98 -1.21
N ILE A 120 12.44 6.37 -2.50
CA ILE A 120 11.20 6.65 -3.24
C ILE A 120 10.32 5.40 -3.30
N ASN A 121 10.90 4.27 -3.69
CA ASN A 121 10.18 3.01 -3.84
C ASN A 121 9.59 2.56 -2.50
N HIS A 122 10.40 2.60 -1.43
CA HIS A 122 9.95 2.23 -0.09
C HIS A 122 8.83 3.13 0.42
N SER A 123 8.96 4.46 0.29
CA SER A 123 7.90 5.39 0.66
C SER A 123 6.60 5.12 -0.12
N SER A 124 6.72 4.88 -1.43
CA SER A 124 5.57 4.55 -2.28
C SER A 124 4.90 3.24 -1.85
N SER A 125 5.67 2.20 -1.52
CA SER A 125 5.13 0.93 -1.02
C SER A 125 4.36 1.11 0.29
N LEU A 126 4.96 1.80 1.29
CA LEU A 126 4.30 2.10 2.56
C LEU A 126 2.96 2.84 2.37
N ILE A 127 2.95 3.87 1.50
CA ILE A 127 1.73 4.62 1.16
C ILE A 127 0.68 3.72 0.50
N GLN A 128 1.09 2.90 -0.48
CA GLN A 128 0.17 2.04 -1.21
C GLN A 128 -0.44 1.00 -0.28
N THR A 129 0.38 0.35 0.55
CA THR A 129 -0.04 -0.66 1.51
C THR A 129 -0.96 -0.08 2.58
N ALA A 130 -0.65 1.09 3.12
CA ALA A 130 -1.53 1.79 4.06
C ALA A 130 -2.91 2.10 3.46
N ARG A 131 -2.94 2.60 2.22
CA ARG A 131 -4.20 2.87 1.51
C ARG A 131 -4.99 1.60 1.24
N LEU A 132 -4.33 0.49 0.95
CA LEU A 132 -4.98 -0.81 0.76
C LEU A 132 -5.51 -1.37 2.09
N ALA A 133 -4.79 -1.21 3.19
CA ALA A 133 -5.26 -1.56 4.53
C ALA A 133 -6.51 -0.75 4.92
N ALA A 134 -6.49 0.57 4.69
CA ALA A 134 -7.62 1.45 4.99
C ALA A 134 -8.85 1.16 4.12
N ASN A 135 -8.68 1.00 2.80
CA ASN A 135 -9.80 0.80 1.88
C ASN A 135 -10.19 -0.67 1.71
N GLY A 136 -9.43 -1.58 2.33
CA GLY A 136 -9.64 -3.02 2.30
C GLY A 136 -10.85 -3.46 3.13
N THR A 137 -10.98 -4.77 3.31
CA THR A 137 -12.16 -5.36 3.97
C THR A 137 -12.13 -5.27 5.49
N SER A 138 -10.99 -4.93 6.08
CA SER A 138 -10.76 -4.96 7.53
C SER A 138 -11.12 -3.65 8.26
N CYS A 139 -10.90 -2.48 7.64
CA CYS A 139 -11.16 -1.20 8.30
C CYS A 139 -12.65 -0.82 8.24
N ARG A 140 -13.27 -0.59 9.41
CA ARG A 140 -14.70 -0.23 9.54
C ARG A 140 -14.94 1.22 9.95
N SER A 141 -13.89 1.94 10.35
CA SER A 141 -13.96 3.31 10.83
C SER A 141 -13.67 4.30 9.69
N LYS A 142 -14.69 5.06 9.28
CA LYS A 142 -14.52 6.11 8.27
C LYS A 142 -13.48 7.15 8.68
N SER A 143 -13.42 7.51 9.97
CA SER A 143 -12.44 8.45 10.49
C SER A 143 -11.01 7.92 10.33
N THR A 144 -10.79 6.65 10.67
CA THR A 144 -9.46 6.01 10.55
C THR A 144 -9.03 5.93 9.07
N ILE A 145 -9.96 5.64 8.16
CA ILE A 145 -9.71 5.66 6.71
C ILE A 145 -9.29 7.05 6.24
N GLU A 146 -9.99 8.10 6.65
CA GLU A 146 -9.66 9.48 6.29
C GLU A 146 -8.31 9.92 6.86
N THR A 147 -8.01 9.57 8.12
CA THR A 147 -6.71 9.81 8.74
C THR A 147 -5.58 9.12 7.96
N ILE A 148 -5.70 7.81 7.69
CA ILE A 148 -4.68 7.08 6.93
C ILE A 148 -4.44 7.71 5.55
N ASN A 149 -5.51 8.06 4.83
CA ASN A 149 -5.37 8.69 3.52
C ASN A 149 -4.71 10.07 3.59
N THR A 150 -5.00 10.85 4.64
CA THR A 150 -4.42 12.18 4.86
C THR A 150 -2.94 12.07 5.21
N THR A 151 -2.58 11.22 6.17
CA THR A 151 -1.18 10.97 6.56
C THR A 151 -0.38 10.43 5.37
N ALA A 152 -0.94 9.51 4.59
CA ALA A 152 -0.31 9.00 3.38
C ALA A 152 -0.06 10.09 2.32
N ALA A 153 -0.95 11.08 2.20
CA ALA A 153 -0.74 12.23 1.33
C ALA A 153 0.40 13.13 1.86
N GLN A 154 0.44 13.40 3.16
CA GLN A 154 1.51 14.19 3.78
C GLN A 154 2.89 13.54 3.58
N ILE A 155 2.99 12.21 3.72
CA ILE A 155 4.23 11.47 3.44
C ILE A 155 4.61 11.61 1.95
N SER A 156 3.64 11.49 1.05
CA SER A 156 3.86 11.67 -0.40
C SER A 156 4.43 13.07 -0.72
N ASP A 157 3.98 14.10 -0.01
CA ASP A 157 4.43 15.49 -0.19
C ASP A 157 5.78 15.77 0.47
N LEU A 158 6.08 15.09 1.58
CA LEU A 158 7.32 15.27 2.35
C LEU A 158 8.50 14.51 1.73
N THR A 159 8.25 13.34 1.14
CA THR A 159 9.27 12.50 0.48
C THR A 159 10.17 13.27 -0.51
N PRO A 160 9.64 14.05 -1.48
CA PRO A 160 10.50 14.85 -2.37
C PRO A 160 11.28 15.95 -1.65
N GLN A 161 10.78 16.49 -0.53
CA GLN A 161 11.49 17.50 0.26
C GLN A 161 12.69 16.90 1.00
N VAL A 162 12.52 15.72 1.60
CA VAL A 162 13.63 14.95 2.20
C VAL A 162 14.72 14.67 1.16
N ILE A 163 14.32 14.23 -0.04
CA ILE A 163 15.26 13.97 -1.15
C ILE A 163 15.98 15.25 -1.58
N TYR A 164 15.28 16.38 -1.65
CA TYR A 164 15.87 17.66 -2.00
C TYR A 164 16.91 18.11 -0.97
N ALA A 165 16.60 18.00 0.33
CA ALA A 165 17.55 18.31 1.39
C ALA A 165 18.76 17.36 1.38
N ALA A 166 18.54 16.06 1.16
CA ALA A 166 19.62 15.09 0.98
C ALA A 166 20.54 15.46 -0.20
N ARG A 167 19.97 15.95 -1.32
CA ARG A 167 20.73 16.42 -2.48
C ARG A 167 21.56 17.67 -2.18
N ILE A 168 21.05 18.58 -1.35
CA ILE A 168 21.81 19.76 -0.91
C ILE A 168 22.99 19.32 -0.06
N VAL A 169 22.78 18.47 0.95
CA VAL A 169 23.85 17.92 1.78
C VAL A 169 24.90 17.20 0.91
N PHE A 170 24.44 16.39 -0.04
CA PHE A 170 25.32 15.70 -0.98
C PHE A 170 26.15 16.67 -1.85
N GLY A 171 25.56 17.79 -2.27
CA GLY A 171 26.23 18.81 -3.06
C GLY A 171 27.15 19.73 -2.27
N ASP A 172 27.06 19.74 -0.94
CA ASP A 172 27.83 20.65 -0.08
C ASP A 172 29.25 20.11 0.17
N PRO A 173 30.30 20.74 -0.39
CA PRO A 173 31.68 20.31 -0.18
C PRO A 173 32.17 20.48 1.27
N ASN A 174 31.52 21.34 2.06
CA ASN A 174 31.91 21.66 3.43
C ASN A 174 31.09 20.93 4.48
N ASN A 175 30.08 20.15 4.07
CA ASN A 175 29.14 19.49 4.98
C ASN A 175 28.63 20.46 6.06
N SER A 176 28.14 21.64 5.65
CA SER A 176 27.73 22.71 6.55
C SER A 176 26.71 22.20 7.59
N PRO A 177 26.92 22.46 8.89
CA PRO A 177 26.01 22.00 9.94
C PRO A 177 24.55 22.38 9.67
N THR A 178 24.31 23.58 9.15
CA THR A 178 22.96 24.08 8.84
C THR A 178 22.24 23.26 7.76
N THR A 179 22.96 22.73 6.77
CA THR A 179 22.34 21.89 5.72
C THR A 179 22.00 20.51 6.24
N GLN A 180 22.86 19.95 7.10
CA GLN A 180 22.64 18.68 7.77
C GLN A 180 21.46 18.77 8.74
N GLU A 181 21.42 19.81 9.58
CA GLU A 181 20.30 20.06 10.51
C GLU A 181 18.96 20.17 9.78
N HIS A 182 18.91 20.85 8.63
CA HIS A 182 17.69 20.95 7.83
C HIS A 182 17.25 19.59 7.28
N PHE A 183 18.19 18.80 6.77
CA PHE A 183 17.90 17.45 6.29
C PHE A 183 17.47 16.50 7.42
N ASP A 184 18.09 16.60 8.59
CA ASP A 184 17.71 15.83 9.77
C ASP A 184 16.30 16.17 10.24
N LEU A 185 15.95 17.46 10.30
CA LEU A 185 14.60 17.90 10.65
C LEU A 185 13.54 17.30 9.72
N LEU A 186 13.77 17.36 8.40
CA LEU A 186 12.84 16.78 7.42
C LEU A 186 12.77 15.26 7.51
N SER A 187 13.90 14.61 7.80
CA SER A 187 13.97 13.16 7.97
C SER A 187 13.19 12.69 9.19
N ASP A 188 13.33 13.40 10.30
CA ASP A 188 12.63 13.11 11.55
C ASP A 188 11.12 13.38 11.40
N GLN A 189 10.74 14.45 10.70
CA GLN A 189 9.35 14.73 10.35
C GLN A 189 8.76 13.59 9.50
N TRP A 190 9.52 13.07 8.53
CA TRP A 190 9.06 11.98 7.67
C TRP A 190 8.87 10.69 8.46
N LEU A 191 9.84 10.33 9.30
CA LEU A 191 9.74 9.16 10.18
C LEU A 191 8.56 9.26 11.14
N THR A 192 8.34 10.43 11.74
CA THR A 192 7.20 10.67 12.64
C THR A 192 5.87 10.41 11.93
N GLN A 193 5.73 10.85 10.67
CA GLN A 193 4.51 10.59 9.90
C GLN A 193 4.34 9.11 9.55
N ILE A 194 5.42 8.39 9.28
CA ILE A 194 5.39 6.95 8.99
C ILE A 194 5.03 6.14 10.24
N GLU A 195 5.60 6.50 11.40
CA GLU A 195 5.24 5.89 12.69
C GLU A 195 3.77 6.14 13.03
N TYR A 196 3.29 7.36 12.80
CA TYR A 196 1.88 7.69 12.98
C TYR A 196 0.99 6.88 12.01
N LEU A 197 1.37 6.78 10.74
CA LEU A 197 0.67 5.96 9.75
C LEU A 197 0.58 4.50 10.19
N ARG A 198 1.68 3.92 10.67
CA ARG A 198 1.74 2.55 11.19
C ARG A 198 0.74 2.34 12.33
N SER A 199 0.73 3.25 13.32
CA SER A 199 -0.20 3.19 14.43
C SER A 199 -1.67 3.22 13.97
N GLN A 200 -1.99 3.98 12.93
CA GLN A 200 -3.35 4.01 12.37
C GLN A 200 -3.70 2.72 11.61
N ILE A 201 -2.73 2.08 10.96
CA ILE A 201 -2.93 0.77 10.31
C ILE A 201 -3.16 -0.32 11.36
N ASP A 202 -2.41 -0.31 12.45
CA ASP A 202 -2.58 -1.25 13.57
C ASP A 202 -3.97 -1.11 14.22
N GLU A 203 -4.55 0.10 14.24
CA GLU A 203 -5.95 0.32 14.64
C GLU A 203 -6.95 -0.19 13.59
N ALA A 204 -6.62 -0.07 12.30
CA ALA A 204 -7.47 -0.49 11.19
C ALA A 204 -7.54 -2.01 10.98
N ILE A 205 -6.51 -2.75 11.40
CA ILE A 205 -6.42 -4.21 11.27
C ILE A 205 -6.49 -4.84 12.67
N PRO A 206 -7.63 -5.44 13.07
CA PRO A 206 -7.77 -5.97 14.42
C PRO A 206 -6.81 -7.14 14.68
N SER A 207 -6.30 -7.21 15.91
CA SER A 207 -5.19 -8.10 16.30
C SER A 207 -5.49 -9.60 16.11
N ASP A 208 -6.77 -10.00 16.13
CA ASP A 208 -7.18 -11.38 15.89
C ASP A 208 -7.06 -11.80 14.41
N GLU A 209 -6.92 -10.83 13.50
CA GLU A 209 -6.67 -11.08 12.09
C GLU A 209 -5.18 -11.33 11.82
N PHE A 210 -4.27 -10.65 12.52
CA PHE A 210 -2.82 -10.91 12.45
C PHE A 210 -2.46 -12.34 12.87
N VAL A 211 -3.04 -12.83 13.97
CA VAL A 211 -2.74 -14.18 14.52
C VAL A 211 -3.27 -15.32 13.64
N LYS A 212 -4.26 -15.06 12.78
CA LYS A 212 -4.83 -16.06 11.85
C LYS A 212 -4.09 -16.12 10.51
N ALA A 213 -3.28 -15.09 10.19
CA ALA A 213 -2.58 -14.94 8.92
C ALA A 213 -1.10 -15.36 8.99
N CYS A 214 -0.52 -15.46 10.19
CA CYS A 214 0.81 -16.00 10.47
C CYS A 214 0.77 -17.51 10.75
#